data_AF-A0AAD5QUQ7-F1
#
_entry.id   AF-A0AAD5QUQ7-F1
#
_cell.length_a   1.000
_cell.length_b   1.000
_cell.length_c   1.000
_cell.angle_alpha   90.00
_cell.angle_beta   90.00
_cell.angle_gamma   90.00
#
_symmetry.space_group_name_H-M   'P 1'
#
loop_
_entity.id
_entity.type
_entity.pdbx_description
1 polymer ?
#
loop_
_entity_poly.entity_id
_entity_poly.type
_entity_poly.pdbx_seq_one_letter_code
_entity_poly.pdbx_strand_id
1 'polypeptide(L)' 'MPVPPGPGRAGPKITPVPDPHLTISGSLSTTNVIMASWSNAMWQSVVNRAIRMLAFGPFRRHFFSATATVGRN' A
#
# COMPACT_ATOMS: atom_id res chain seq x y z
N MET A 1 -20.84 -44.34 33.76
CA MET A 1 -21.03 -42.88 33.84
C MET A 1 -20.30 -42.24 32.67
N PRO A 2 -20.92 -41.39 31.84
CA PRO A 2 -20.24 -40.75 30.70
C PRO A 2 -19.36 -39.60 31.20
N VAL A 3 -18.17 -39.45 30.61
CA VAL A 3 -17.21 -38.41 30.94
C VAL A 3 -17.69 -37.08 30.35
N PRO A 4 -17.71 -35.96 31.09
CA PRO A 4 -18.11 -34.67 30.56
C PRO A 4 -17.12 -34.19 29.48
N PRO A 5 -17.60 -33.54 28.40
CA PRO A 5 -16.71 -33.00 27.38
C PRO A 5 -15.80 -31.93 27.99
N GLY A 6 -14.49 -32.13 27.84
CA GLY A 6 -13.49 -31.16 28.28
C GLY A 6 -13.63 -29.83 27.54
N PRO A 7 -13.15 -28.71 28.13
CA PRO A 7 -13.24 -27.40 27.50
C PRO A 7 -12.54 -27.45 26.15
N GLY A 8 -13.32 -27.35 25.07
CA GLY A 8 -12.82 -27.25 23.72
C GLY A 8 -11.80 -26.12 23.66
N ARG A 9 -10.55 -26.45 23.34
CA ARG A 9 -9.46 -25.49 23.23
C ARG A 9 -9.84 -24.51 22.14
N ALA A 10 -10.33 -23.34 22.52
CA ALA A 10 -10.60 -22.27 21.58
C ALA A 10 -9.28 -22.00 20.82
N GLY A 11 -9.31 -22.20 19.51
CA GLY A 11 -8.18 -21.87 18.66
C GLY A 11 -7.80 -20.39 18.82
N PRO A 12 -6.55 -20.01 18.54
CA PRO A 12 -6.13 -18.62 18.69
C PRO A 12 -7.06 -17.70 17.90
N LYS A 13 -7.64 -16.70 18.58
CA LYS A 13 -8.41 -15.64 17.95
C LYS A 13 -7.45 -14.85 17.05
N ILE A 14 -7.60 -15.04 15.74
CA ILE A 14 -6.86 -14.26 14.74
C ILE A 14 -7.50 -12.88 14.70
N THR A 15 -6.84 -11.88 15.26
CA THR A 15 -7.22 -10.47 15.13
C THR A 15 -6.69 -9.91 13.82
N PRO A 16 -7.49 -9.10 13.08
CA PRO A 16 -7.00 -8.42 11.87
C PRO A 16 -5.76 -7.58 12.16
N VAL A 17 -4.80 -7.58 11.22
CA VAL A 17 -3.62 -6.71 11.30
C VAL A 17 -4.08 -5.26 11.09
N PRO A 18 -3.67 -4.30 11.95
CA PRO A 18 -4.02 -2.89 11.76
C PRO A 18 -3.48 -2.30 10.46
N ASP A 19 -4.27 -1.45 9.81
CA ASP A 19 -3.93 -0.82 8.52
C ASP A 19 -2.58 -0.06 8.47
N PRO A 20 -2.12 0.63 9.53
CA PRO A 20 -0.83 1.30 9.51
C PRO A 20 0.35 0.34 9.29
N HIS A 21 0.22 -0.92 9.69
CA HIS A 21 1.26 -1.94 9.48
C HIS A 21 1.24 -2.51 8.05
N LEU A 22 0.18 -2.24 7.29
CA LEU A 22 -0.01 -2.68 5.90
C LEU A 22 0.24 -1.55 4.89
N THR A 23 0.59 -0.36 5.36
CA THR A 23 0.77 0.84 4.54
C THR A 23 2.25 1.18 4.39
N ILE A 24 2.68 1.41 3.14
CA ILE A 24 4.02 1.92 2.83
C ILE A 24 3.86 3.30 2.20
N SER A 25 4.55 4.29 2.77
CA SER A 25 4.52 5.69 2.33
C SER A 25 5.92 6.18 1.97
N GLY A 26 6.02 7.11 1.03
CA GLY A 26 7.29 7.72 0.63
C GLY A 26 7.10 8.95 -0.26
N SER A 27 8.19 9.69 -0.47
CA SER A 27 8.23 10.87 -1.34
C SER A 27 9.19 10.66 -2.50
N LEU A 28 8.79 11.07 -3.70
CA LEU A 28 9.67 11.10 -4.87
C LEU A 28 10.21 12.51 -5.06
N SER A 29 11.54 12.65 -5.03
CA SER A 29 12.24 13.88 -5.38
C SER A 29 13.06 13.67 -6.65
N THR A 30 13.33 14.77 -7.36
CA THR A 30 14.21 14.77 -8.53
C THR A 30 15.28 15.83 -8.36
N THR A 31 16.47 15.54 -8.89
CA THR A 31 17.56 16.52 -9.05
C THR A 31 17.63 17.06 -10.47
N ASN A 32 16.85 16.50 -11.41
CA ASN A 32 16.83 16.96 -12.79
C ASN A 32 16.04 18.27 -12.90
N VAL A 33 16.73 19.34 -13.29
CA VAL A 33 16.15 20.70 -13.35
C VAL A 33 14.98 20.81 -14.33
N ILE A 34 14.96 19.99 -15.39
CA ILE A 34 13.87 19.97 -16.36
C ILE A 34 12.62 19.36 -15.72
N MET A 35 12.77 18.25 -14.99
CA MET A 35 11.63 17.64 -14.29
C MET A 35 11.16 18.49 -13.11
N ALA A 36 12.04 19.25 -12.47
CA ALA A 36 11.67 20.17 -11.40
C ALA A 36 10.76 21.32 -11.91
N SER A 37 10.91 21.74 -13.17
CA SER A 37 10.06 22.77 -13.78
C SER A 37 8.77 22.22 -14.39
N TRP A 38 8.55 20.89 -14.35
CA TRP A 38 7.33 20.29 -14.85
C TRP A 38 6.10 20.73 -14.06
N SER A 39 4.98 20.85 -14.76
CA SER A 39 3.70 21.12 -14.13
C SER A 39 3.23 19.93 -13.30
N ASN A 40 2.30 20.17 -12.37
CA ASN A 40 1.68 19.10 -11.59
C ASN A 40 1.04 18.02 -12.48
N ALA A 41 0.47 18.39 -13.64
CA ALA A 41 -0.13 17.44 -14.57
C ALA A 41 0.91 16.50 -15.23
N MET A 42 2.10 17.02 -15.53
CA MET A 42 3.22 16.22 -16.03
C MET A 42 3.70 15.25 -14.95
N TRP A 43 3.91 15.73 -13.72
CA TRP A 43 4.25 14.86 -12.59
C TRP A 43 3.18 13.80 -12.32
N GLN A 44 1.91 14.18 -12.40
CA GLN A 44 0.80 13.24 -12.23
C GLN A 44 0.87 12.09 -13.24
N SER A 45 1.37 12.33 -14.45
CA SER A 45 1.52 11.28 -15.46
C SER A 45 2.56 10.23 -15.06
N VAL A 46 3.68 10.66 -14.46
CA VAL A 46 4.72 9.77 -13.91
C VAL A 46 4.15 8.97 -12.74
N VAL A 47 3.52 9.66 -11.79
CA VAL A 47 2.94 9.06 -10.59
C VAL A 47 1.83 8.07 -10.94
N ASN A 48 0.96 8.40 -11.90
CA ASN A 48 -0.08 7.48 -12.39
C ASN A 48 0.51 6.21 -12.99
N ARG A 49 1.65 6.31 -13.68
CA ARG A 49 2.35 5.13 -14.20
C ARG A 49 2.88 4.26 -13.06
N ALA A 50 3.45 4.86 -12.01
CA ALA A 50 3.88 4.12 -10.82
C ALA A 50 2.69 3.42 -10.13
N ILE A 51 1.57 4.13 -9.90
CA ILE A 51 0.34 3.54 -9.34
C ILE A 51 -0.13 2.36 -10.18
N ARG A 52 -0.17 2.50 -11.52
CA ARG A 52 -0.58 1.40 -12.41
C ARG A 52 0.34 0.18 -12.28
N MET A 53 1.66 0.38 -12.18
CA MET A 53 2.62 -0.72 -11.99
C MET A 53 2.42 -1.44 -10.65
N LEU A 54 2.05 -0.70 -9.60
CA LEU A 54 1.79 -1.22 -8.26
C LEU A 54 0.44 -1.93 -8.16
N ALA A 55 -0.64 -1.31 -8.61
CA ALA A 55 -2.01 -1.82 -8.45
C ALA A 55 -2.40 -2.86 -9.50
N PHE A 56 -1.93 -2.73 -10.74
CA PHE A 56 -2.38 -3.55 -11.87
C PHE A 56 -1.23 -4.22 -12.64
N GLY A 57 0.00 -3.78 -12.41
CA GLY A 57 1.17 -4.24 -13.13
C GLY A 57 1.90 -5.38 -12.41
N PRO A 58 3.21 -5.52 -12.66
CA PRO A 58 4.00 -6.67 -12.20
C PRO A 58 4.11 -6.78 -10.68
N PHE A 59 3.81 -5.69 -9.95
CA PHE A 59 3.86 -5.66 -8.49
C PHE A 59 2.51 -5.91 -7.81
N ARG A 60 1.41 -6.12 -8.56
CA ARG A 60 0.05 -6.31 -8.01
C ARG A 60 -0.05 -7.42 -6.95
N ARG A 61 0.77 -8.46 -7.06
CA ARG A 61 0.81 -9.55 -6.06
C ARG A 61 1.34 -9.13 -4.68
N HIS A 62 1.97 -7.95 -4.59
CA HIS A 62 2.57 -7.42 -3.37
C HIS A 62 1.77 -6.25 -2.79
N PHE A 63 0.92 -5.61 -3.59
CA PHE A 63 0.17 -4.43 -3.19
C PHE A 63 -1.31 -4.59 -3.53
N PHE A 64 -2.17 -4.47 -2.52
CA PHE A 64 -3.62 -4.50 -2.72
C PHE A 64 -4.13 -3.22 -3.39
N SER A 65 -3.56 -2.07 -3.03
CA SER A 65 -3.91 -0.76 -3.59
C SER A 65 -2.69 0.16 -3.61
N ALA A 66 -2.75 1.21 -4.44
CA ALA A 66 -1.74 2.25 -4.50
C ALA A 66 -2.40 3.60 -4.79
N THR A 67 -1.98 4.63 -4.07
CA THR A 67 -2.44 6.01 -4.23
C THR A 67 -1.26 6.95 -4.14
N ALA A 68 -1.26 8.03 -4.91
CA ALA A 68 -0.26 9.07 -4.77
C ALA A 68 -0.82 10.42 -5.24
N THR A 69 -0.30 11.47 -4.61
CA THR A 69 -0.74 12.85 -4.77
C THR A 69 0.46 13.72 -5.14
N VAL A 70 0.28 14.62 -6.09
CA VAL A 70 1.27 15.64 -6.43
C VAL A 70 0.95 16.90 -5.63
N GLY A 71 1.78 17.23 -4.64
CA GLY A 71 1.72 18.48 -3.88
C GLY A 71 2.90 19.39 -4.24
N ARG A 72 2.70 20.71 -4.19
CA ARG A 72 3.84 21.63 -4.13
C ARG A 72 4.37 21.62 -2.70
N ASN A 73 5.68 21.46 -2.54
CA ASN A 73 6.38 21.68 -1.28
C ASN A 73 6.59 23.18 -1.06
#